data_AF-A0A1F5QC64-F1
#
_entry.id   AF-A0A1F5QC64-F1
#
_cell.length_a   1.000
_cell.length_b   1.000
_cell.length_c   1.000
_cell.angle_alpha   90.00
_cell.angle_beta   90.00
_cell.angle_gamma   90.00
#
_symmetry.space_group_name_H-M   'P 1'
#
loop_
_entity.id
_entity.type
_entity.pdbx_description
1 polymer ?
#
loop_
_entity_poly.entity_id
_entity_poly.type
_entity_poly.pdbx_seq_one_letter_code
_entity_poly.pdbx_strand_id
1 'polypeptide(L)'
;MILNVKKYFLRFMLLAIAVSMISLSSANAQLDKQQEKDQLQQQLRDIENQIAAYQRELGQIKGQKNTLQNKINQLKKQQAALGLQIKATTLQIDDLDVQITMTQESIDRNTAKGVELKQQLAEFIRLINEKDGTPLLLAVLSQNNFSDVLNQLVYYSELSEGLHSILEEIKQTNGALAQDKQKFEDKQGQARNLLSIQSIQKEQLVDTESEQRVLLDQTRGLESEYQAVLGNTQKKAAEIRNRLYELTGATAQVTFGEAVEIAKWASSHTGVRAAFLLAILTQESNLGKNVGTCNRAGDPPEKSWRMVMKPDRDQQPFQQITTDLGLDIETTPVSCPMRQNGKQVGWGGAMGPAQFIPSTWMGYKDKVAAITGKTADPWDIKDAFLASAIKLKAGGAGTVQGEWAAAMRYFSGGTNPRFRFYGDNVVATANRYQQDIDALK
;
A
#
# COMPACT_ATOMS: atom_id res chain seq x y z
N MET A 1 49.01 38.54 -19.90
CA MET A 1 47.54 38.53 -19.78
C MET A 1 46.87 37.47 -20.66
N ILE A 2 47.26 37.32 -21.93
CA ILE A 2 46.65 36.35 -22.89
C ILE A 2 46.83 34.87 -22.51
N LEU A 3 47.92 34.48 -21.83
CA LEU A 3 48.14 33.09 -21.41
C LEU A 3 47.23 32.61 -20.27
N ASN A 4 46.77 33.50 -19.39
CA ASN A 4 45.86 33.11 -18.30
C ASN A 4 44.44 32.89 -18.81
N VAL A 5 43.98 33.70 -19.77
CA VAL A 5 42.65 33.55 -20.40
C VAL A 5 42.51 32.20 -21.11
N LYS A 6 43.54 31.71 -21.81
CA LYS A 6 43.54 30.37 -22.43
C LYS A 6 43.45 29.23 -21.42
N LYS A 7 44.05 29.37 -20.23
CA LYS A 7 43.98 28.36 -19.16
C LYS A 7 42.59 28.27 -18.51
N TYR A 8 41.91 29.41 -18.31
CA TYR A 8 40.54 29.42 -17.78
C TYR A 8 39.52 28.94 -18.84
N PHE A 9 39.72 29.28 -20.12
CA PHE A 9 38.88 28.79 -21.22
C PHE A 9 38.99 27.27 -21.42
N LEU A 10 40.20 26.70 -21.33
CA LEU A 10 40.41 25.25 -21.42
C LEU A 10 39.81 24.49 -20.22
N ARG A 11 39.87 25.08 -19.01
CA ARG A 11 39.22 24.53 -17.80
C ARG A 11 37.69 24.60 -17.89
N PHE A 12 37.14 25.69 -18.43
CA PHE A 12 35.70 25.84 -18.67
C PHE A 12 35.19 24.86 -19.73
N MET A 13 35.96 24.66 -20.82
CA MET A 13 35.64 23.68 -21.86
C MET A 13 35.71 22.22 -21.35
N LEU A 14 36.70 21.88 -20.52
CA LEU A 14 36.79 20.56 -19.87
C LEU A 14 35.67 20.32 -18.86
N LEU A 15 35.25 21.36 -18.11
CA LEU A 15 34.11 21.29 -17.20
C LEU A 15 32.79 21.14 -17.96
N ALA A 16 32.61 21.87 -19.07
CA ALA A 16 31.44 21.73 -19.94
C ALA A 16 31.36 20.36 -20.60
N ILE A 17 32.49 19.77 -21.01
CA ILE A 17 32.55 18.39 -21.55
C ILE A 17 32.23 17.36 -20.45
N ALA A 18 32.72 17.55 -19.22
CA ALA A 18 32.40 16.67 -18.09
C ALA A 18 30.92 16.74 -17.70
N VAL A 19 30.33 17.94 -17.65
CA VAL A 19 28.88 18.15 -17.40
C VAL A 19 28.03 17.55 -18.54
N SER A 20 28.50 17.64 -19.79
CA SER A 20 27.82 17.05 -20.95
C SER A 20 27.91 15.51 -20.97
N MET A 21 29.04 14.92 -20.55
CA MET A 21 29.17 13.45 -20.40
C MET A 21 28.33 12.88 -19.25
N ILE A 22 28.18 13.61 -18.13
CA ILE A 22 27.29 13.24 -17.01
C ILE A 22 25.80 13.33 -17.42
N SER A 23 25.47 14.27 -18.32
CA SER A 23 24.11 14.43 -18.86
C SER A 23 23.74 13.32 -19.87
N LEU A 24 24.67 12.83 -20.70
CA LEU A 24 24.43 11.70 -21.62
C LEU A 24 24.25 10.36 -20.88
N SER A 25 25.03 10.12 -19.83
CA SER A 25 24.98 8.85 -19.08
C SER A 25 23.71 8.71 -18.24
N SER A 26 23.17 9.81 -17.70
CA SER A 26 21.88 9.84 -17.01
C SER A 26 20.68 9.68 -17.96
N ALA A 27 20.75 10.21 -19.19
CA ALA A 27 19.71 10.02 -20.21
C ALA A 27 19.63 8.56 -20.67
N ASN A 28 20.76 7.87 -20.87
CA ASN A 28 20.79 6.46 -21.26
C ASN A 28 20.23 5.54 -20.17
N ALA A 29 20.58 5.76 -18.90
CA ALA A 29 20.04 4.98 -17.77
C ALA A 29 18.52 5.14 -17.60
N GLN A 30 17.97 6.31 -17.95
CA GLN A 30 16.53 6.55 -17.93
C GLN A 30 15.79 5.91 -19.12
N LEU A 31 16.45 5.81 -20.28
CA LEU A 31 15.94 5.09 -21.45
C LEU A 31 15.86 3.57 -21.20
N ASP A 32 16.88 2.99 -20.57
CA ASP A 32 16.93 1.55 -20.25
C ASP A 32 15.79 1.14 -19.31
N LYS A 33 15.53 1.91 -18.24
CA LYS A 33 14.41 1.66 -17.31
C LYS A 33 13.04 1.78 -17.97
N GLN A 34 12.91 2.66 -18.98
CA GLN A 34 11.66 2.79 -19.73
C GLN A 34 11.43 1.59 -20.65
N GLN A 35 12.48 1.05 -21.28
CA GLN A 35 12.39 -0.18 -22.06
C GLN A 35 12.03 -1.40 -21.20
N GLU A 36 12.63 -1.51 -20.02
CA GLU A 36 12.31 -2.56 -19.04
C GLU A 36 10.81 -2.54 -18.65
N LYS A 37 10.28 -1.35 -18.38
CA LYS A 37 8.85 -1.16 -18.10
C LYS A 37 7.94 -1.65 -19.23
N ASP A 38 8.27 -1.32 -20.47
CA ASP A 38 7.45 -1.70 -21.63
C ASP A 38 7.43 -3.23 -21.82
N GLN A 39 8.56 -3.90 -21.54
CA GLN A 39 8.65 -5.37 -21.55
C GLN A 39 7.79 -6.01 -20.45
N LEU A 40 7.86 -5.51 -19.21
CA LEU A 40 7.03 -5.98 -18.10
C LEU A 40 5.53 -5.86 -18.40
N GLN A 41 5.12 -4.74 -19.01
CA GLN A 41 3.74 -4.51 -19.41
C GLN A 41 3.25 -5.49 -20.50
N GLN A 42 4.12 -5.84 -21.46
CA GLN A 42 3.77 -6.84 -22.46
C GLN A 42 3.58 -8.22 -21.83
N GLN A 43 4.48 -8.65 -20.95
CA GLN A 43 4.36 -9.93 -20.24
C GLN A 43 3.10 -9.99 -19.37
N LEU A 44 2.74 -8.87 -18.72
CA LEU A 44 1.53 -8.79 -17.91
C LEU A 44 0.26 -9.01 -18.75
N ARG A 45 0.16 -8.40 -19.93
CA ARG A 45 -0.98 -8.58 -20.85
C ARG A 45 -1.16 -10.05 -21.25
N ASP A 46 -0.07 -10.75 -21.55
CA ASP A 46 -0.13 -12.16 -21.96
C ASP A 46 -0.59 -13.06 -20.81
N ILE A 47 -0.18 -12.76 -19.58
CA ILE A 47 -0.62 -13.48 -18.38
C ILE A 47 -2.09 -13.20 -18.06
N GLU A 48 -2.52 -11.94 -18.18
CA GLU A 48 -3.93 -11.56 -17.97
C GLU A 48 -4.88 -12.31 -18.92
N ASN A 49 -4.48 -12.48 -20.18
CA ASN A 49 -5.22 -13.28 -21.16
C ASN A 49 -5.34 -14.76 -20.75
N GLN A 50 -4.26 -15.35 -20.21
CA GLN A 50 -4.28 -16.72 -19.71
C GLN A 50 -5.19 -16.86 -18.47
N ILE A 51 -5.12 -15.91 -17.53
CA ILE A 51 -6.02 -15.87 -16.36
C ILE A 51 -7.49 -15.83 -16.81
N ALA A 52 -7.82 -14.99 -17.79
CA ALA A 52 -9.18 -14.89 -18.33
C ALA A 52 -9.65 -16.20 -18.99
N ALA A 53 -8.75 -16.94 -19.65
CA ALA A 53 -9.07 -18.27 -20.18
C ALA A 53 -9.38 -19.26 -19.05
N TYR A 54 -8.53 -19.36 -18.03
CA TYR A 54 -8.77 -20.22 -16.86
C TYR A 54 -10.05 -19.87 -16.11
N GLN A 55 -10.37 -18.58 -15.96
CA GLN A 55 -11.62 -18.15 -15.33
C GLN A 55 -12.87 -18.60 -16.11
N ARG A 56 -12.83 -18.54 -17.45
CA ARG A 56 -13.92 -19.06 -18.30
C ARG A 56 -14.11 -20.57 -18.13
N GLU A 57 -13.00 -21.31 -18.13
CA GLU A 57 -13.03 -22.76 -17.93
C GLU A 57 -13.56 -23.16 -16.55
N LEU A 58 -13.19 -22.41 -15.50
CA LEU A 58 -13.73 -22.62 -14.14
C LEU A 58 -15.24 -22.34 -14.10
N GLY A 59 -15.72 -21.34 -14.84
CA GLY A 59 -17.15 -21.06 -14.97
C GLY A 59 -17.92 -22.23 -15.62
N GLN A 60 -17.34 -22.85 -16.64
CA GLN A 60 -17.94 -24.02 -17.31
C GLN A 60 -18.02 -25.24 -16.40
N ILE A 61 -16.96 -25.51 -15.61
CA ILE A 61 -16.91 -26.67 -14.71
C ILE A 61 -17.96 -26.55 -13.58
N LYS A 62 -18.24 -25.34 -13.09
CA LYS A 62 -19.28 -25.12 -12.07
C LYS A 62 -20.68 -25.54 -12.50
N GLY A 63 -20.97 -25.58 -13.79
CA GLY A 63 -22.25 -26.06 -14.34
C GLY A 63 -22.32 -27.57 -14.56
N GLN A 64 -21.22 -28.30 -14.34
CA GLN A 64 -21.16 -29.75 -14.55
C GLN A 64 -21.60 -30.52 -13.30
N LYS A 65 -21.79 -31.83 -13.43
CA LYS A 65 -22.13 -32.71 -12.30
C LYS A 65 -21.04 -32.63 -11.21
N ASN A 66 -21.48 -32.66 -9.95
CA ASN A 66 -20.60 -32.73 -8.78
C ASN A 66 -19.98 -34.13 -8.64
N THR A 67 -18.94 -34.40 -9.43
CA THR A 67 -18.13 -35.63 -9.34
C THR A 67 -16.76 -35.33 -8.76
N LEU A 68 -16.08 -36.36 -8.24
CA LEU A 68 -14.72 -36.24 -7.71
C LEU A 68 -13.77 -35.73 -8.81
N GLN A 69 -13.88 -36.28 -10.02
CA GLN A 69 -13.06 -35.87 -11.15
C GLN A 69 -13.24 -34.38 -11.48
N ASN A 70 -14.49 -33.89 -11.48
CA ASN A 70 -14.78 -32.49 -11.77
C ASN A 70 -14.26 -31.57 -10.67
N LYS A 71 -14.39 -31.98 -9.40
CA LYS A 71 -13.86 -31.22 -8.25
C LYS A 71 -12.33 -31.16 -8.28
N ILE A 72 -11.63 -32.25 -8.56
CA ILE A 72 -10.17 -32.26 -8.72
C ILE A 72 -9.73 -31.40 -9.91
N ASN A 73 -10.42 -31.50 -11.05
CA ASN A 73 -10.15 -30.65 -12.21
C ASN A 73 -10.36 -29.16 -11.89
N GLN A 74 -11.40 -28.82 -11.13
CA GLN A 74 -11.64 -27.47 -10.65
C GLN A 74 -10.48 -26.97 -9.78
N LEU A 75 -10.06 -27.75 -8.78
CA LEU A 75 -8.95 -27.38 -7.88
C LEU A 75 -7.65 -27.18 -8.64
N LYS A 76 -7.31 -28.06 -9.60
CA LYS A 76 -6.12 -27.91 -10.45
C LYS A 76 -6.15 -26.63 -11.30
N LYS A 77 -7.31 -26.31 -11.89
CA LYS A 77 -7.46 -25.06 -12.65
C LYS A 77 -7.41 -23.82 -11.76
N GLN A 78 -7.93 -23.90 -10.54
CA GLN A 78 -7.81 -22.84 -9.53
C GLN A 78 -6.34 -22.61 -9.15
N GLN A 79 -5.56 -23.68 -8.90
CA GLN A 79 -4.13 -23.58 -8.61
C GLN A 79 -3.36 -22.96 -9.79
N ALA A 80 -3.63 -23.38 -11.03
CA ALA A 80 -3.01 -22.79 -12.22
C ALA A 80 -3.34 -21.29 -12.37
N ALA A 81 -4.61 -20.92 -12.17
CA ALA A 81 -5.04 -19.52 -12.19
C ALA A 81 -4.36 -18.69 -11.09
N LEU A 82 -4.30 -19.21 -9.85
CA LEU A 82 -3.60 -18.57 -8.73
C LEU A 82 -2.11 -18.40 -9.02
N GLY A 83 -1.45 -19.42 -9.57
CA GLY A 83 -0.03 -19.33 -9.98
C GLY A 83 0.22 -18.21 -10.99
N LEU A 84 -0.66 -18.06 -11.98
CA LEU A 84 -0.60 -16.95 -12.94
C LEU A 84 -0.88 -15.59 -12.28
N GLN A 85 -1.84 -15.52 -11.36
CA GLN A 85 -2.15 -14.30 -10.61
C GLN A 85 -0.99 -13.85 -9.72
N ILE A 86 -0.29 -14.80 -9.06
CA ILE A 86 0.93 -14.52 -8.30
C ILE A 86 1.99 -13.95 -9.23
N LYS A 87 2.19 -14.56 -10.41
CA LYS A 87 3.15 -14.07 -11.41
C LYS A 87 2.81 -12.66 -11.90
N ALA A 88 1.55 -12.40 -12.21
CA ALA A 88 1.07 -11.07 -12.60
C ALA A 88 1.32 -10.03 -11.50
N THR A 89 1.01 -10.38 -10.25
CA THR A 89 1.24 -9.52 -9.08
C THR A 89 2.73 -9.24 -8.87
N THR A 90 3.61 -10.23 -9.07
CA THR A 90 5.07 -10.04 -9.03
C THR A 90 5.52 -9.04 -10.09
N LEU A 91 5.11 -9.19 -11.35
CA LEU A 91 5.48 -8.23 -12.41
C LEU A 91 4.95 -6.81 -12.11
N GLN A 92 3.77 -6.70 -11.51
CA GLN A 92 3.24 -5.42 -11.07
C GLN A 92 4.05 -4.80 -9.93
N ILE A 93 4.60 -5.61 -9.03
CA ILE A 93 5.50 -5.16 -7.96
C ILE A 93 6.83 -4.69 -8.57
N ASP A 94 7.37 -5.44 -9.53
CA ASP A 94 8.64 -5.10 -10.20
C ASP A 94 8.54 -3.79 -11.00
N ASP A 95 7.46 -3.60 -11.78
CA ASP A 95 7.16 -2.33 -12.46
C ASP A 95 7.08 -1.15 -11.47
N LEU A 96 6.50 -1.39 -10.30
CA LEU A 96 6.34 -0.36 -9.30
C LEU A 96 7.66 -0.04 -8.60
N ASP A 97 8.54 -1.02 -8.40
CA ASP A 97 9.89 -0.84 -7.85
C ASP A 97 10.77 0.01 -8.77
N VAL A 98 10.70 -0.22 -10.09
CA VAL A 98 11.34 0.64 -11.10
C VAL A 98 10.82 2.07 -10.98
N GLN A 99 9.51 2.24 -10.90
CA GLN A 99 8.88 3.55 -10.77
C GLN A 99 9.20 4.27 -9.45
N ILE A 100 9.35 3.54 -8.33
CA ILE A 100 9.78 4.08 -7.04
C ILE A 100 11.22 4.57 -7.16
N THR A 101 12.10 3.75 -7.75
CA THR A 101 13.51 4.09 -7.96
C THR A 101 13.66 5.37 -8.80
N MET A 102 12.95 5.47 -9.93
CA MET A 102 12.98 6.69 -10.75
C MET A 102 12.45 7.94 -10.02
N THR A 103 11.48 7.76 -9.12
CA THR A 103 10.93 8.87 -8.32
C THR A 103 11.92 9.30 -7.25
N GLN A 104 12.59 8.35 -6.59
CA GLN A 104 13.66 8.63 -5.63
C GLN A 104 14.81 9.40 -6.28
N GLU A 105 15.26 8.98 -7.48
CA GLU A 105 16.29 9.70 -8.22
C GLU A 105 15.87 11.14 -8.57
N SER A 106 14.58 11.37 -8.83
CA SER A 106 14.05 12.72 -9.08
C SER A 106 14.02 13.57 -7.80
N ILE A 107 13.64 12.97 -6.66
CA ILE A 107 13.71 13.61 -5.34
C ILE A 107 15.15 14.01 -5.01
N ASP A 108 16.11 13.12 -5.23
CA ASP A 108 17.52 13.36 -4.92
C ASP A 108 18.07 14.49 -5.78
N ARG A 109 17.77 14.49 -7.10
CA ARG A 109 18.15 15.58 -8.02
C ARG A 109 17.52 16.92 -7.62
N ASN A 110 16.21 16.95 -7.35
CA ASN A 110 15.51 18.19 -6.97
C ASN A 110 15.98 18.70 -5.60
N THR A 111 16.35 17.81 -4.69
CA THR A 111 16.94 18.18 -3.40
C THR A 111 18.32 18.82 -3.59
N ALA A 112 19.19 18.20 -4.41
CA ALA A 112 20.50 18.76 -4.74
C ALA A 112 20.39 20.12 -5.44
N LYS A 113 19.50 20.25 -6.43
CA LYS A 113 19.22 21.53 -7.10
C LYS A 113 18.73 22.60 -6.12
N GLY A 114 17.85 22.23 -5.19
CA GLY A 114 17.36 23.14 -4.15
C GLY A 114 18.48 23.64 -3.22
N VAL A 115 19.47 22.83 -2.91
CA VAL A 115 20.66 23.25 -2.15
C VAL A 115 21.51 24.22 -2.98
N GLU A 116 21.76 23.91 -4.25
CA GLU A 116 22.53 24.76 -5.15
C GLU A 116 21.89 26.14 -5.33
N LEU A 117 20.59 26.21 -5.62
CA LEU A 117 19.87 27.47 -5.79
C LEU A 117 19.88 28.33 -4.52
N LYS A 118 19.83 27.71 -3.33
CA LYS A 118 19.98 28.44 -2.05
C LYS A 118 21.38 29.01 -1.86
N GLN A 119 22.41 28.29 -2.30
CA GLN A 119 23.78 28.80 -2.28
C GLN A 119 23.94 29.97 -3.24
N GLN A 120 23.43 29.86 -4.47
CA GLN A 120 23.43 30.96 -5.44
C GLN A 120 22.71 32.19 -4.87
N LEU A 121 21.51 32.01 -4.30
CA LEU A 121 20.76 33.10 -3.65
C LEU A 121 21.57 33.76 -2.52
N ALA A 122 22.27 32.97 -1.70
CA ALA A 122 23.11 33.50 -0.63
C ALA A 122 24.28 34.34 -1.17
N GLU A 123 24.95 33.90 -2.25
CA GLU A 123 26.00 34.69 -2.91
C GLU A 123 25.44 35.98 -3.52
N PHE A 124 24.26 35.92 -4.13
CA PHE A 124 23.58 37.13 -4.64
C PHE A 124 23.27 38.13 -3.53
N ILE A 125 22.76 37.68 -2.37
CA ILE A 125 22.50 38.54 -1.23
C ILE A 125 23.80 39.16 -0.68
N ARG A 126 24.90 38.40 -0.62
CA ARG A 126 26.21 38.94 -0.21
C ARG A 126 26.71 40.00 -1.18
N LEU A 127 26.60 39.76 -2.49
CA LEU A 127 26.99 40.73 -3.51
C LEU A 127 26.19 42.02 -3.43
N ILE A 128 24.86 41.93 -3.21
CA ILE A 128 24.01 43.09 -2.95
C ILE A 128 24.54 43.85 -1.73
N ASN A 129 24.74 43.15 -0.60
CA ASN A 129 25.20 43.76 0.65
C ASN A 129 26.60 44.42 0.53
N GLU A 130 27.52 43.85 -0.26
CA GLU A 130 28.82 44.47 -0.55
C GLU A 130 28.71 45.77 -1.35
N LYS A 131 27.65 45.94 -2.15
CA LYS A 131 27.43 47.09 -3.02
C LYS A 131 26.45 48.12 -2.47
N ASP A 132 25.71 47.79 -1.40
CA ASP A 132 24.65 48.62 -0.82
C ASP A 132 25.15 49.81 0.03
N GLY A 133 26.48 49.98 0.16
CA GLY A 133 27.10 51.06 0.94
C GLY A 133 26.94 52.47 0.37
N THR A 134 26.34 52.64 -0.81
CA THR A 134 26.10 53.95 -1.45
C THR A 134 24.64 54.05 -1.89
N PRO A 135 23.84 55.00 -1.37
CA PRO A 135 22.47 55.22 -1.84
C PRO A 135 22.45 55.35 -3.36
N LEU A 136 21.55 54.67 -4.05
CA LEU A 136 21.47 54.65 -5.53
C LEU A 136 21.52 56.06 -6.14
N LEU A 137 20.86 57.03 -5.51
CA LEU A 137 20.87 58.43 -5.91
C LEU A 137 22.26 59.08 -5.79
N LEU A 138 23.01 58.77 -4.74
CA LEU A 138 24.37 59.25 -4.52
C LEU A 138 25.37 58.57 -5.47
N ALA A 139 25.19 57.27 -5.73
CA ALA A 139 25.98 56.52 -6.69
C ALA A 139 25.82 57.11 -8.10
N VAL A 140 24.58 57.38 -8.54
CA VAL A 140 24.28 58.01 -9.83
C VAL A 140 24.82 59.44 -9.93
N LEU A 141 24.72 60.25 -8.86
CA LEU A 141 25.24 61.63 -8.81
C LEU A 141 26.77 61.71 -8.73
N SER A 142 27.44 60.62 -8.33
CA SER A 142 28.90 60.54 -8.21
C SER A 142 29.63 60.12 -9.49
N GLN A 143 28.89 59.75 -10.55
CA GLN A 143 29.49 59.30 -11.81
C GLN A 143 29.92 60.46 -12.72
N ASN A 144 31.06 60.29 -13.39
CA ASN A 144 31.70 61.34 -14.20
C ASN A 144 31.06 61.54 -15.59
N ASN A 145 30.25 60.58 -16.06
CA ASN A 145 29.54 60.69 -17.34
C ASN A 145 28.21 59.91 -17.32
N PHE A 146 27.33 60.25 -18.28
CA PHE A 146 26.00 59.65 -18.42
C PHE A 146 26.02 58.15 -18.80
N SER A 147 27.06 57.70 -19.53
CA SER A 147 27.20 56.28 -19.87
C SER A 147 27.44 55.42 -18.63
N ASP A 148 28.19 55.90 -17.65
CA ASP A 148 28.45 55.19 -16.40
C ASP A 148 27.17 55.03 -15.56
N VAL A 149 26.30 56.04 -15.57
CA VAL A 149 24.96 55.97 -14.96
C VAL A 149 24.09 54.91 -15.63
N LEU A 150 24.06 54.88 -16.97
CA LEU A 150 23.30 53.88 -17.72
C LEU A 150 23.81 52.46 -17.46
N ASN A 151 25.14 52.26 -17.46
CA ASN A 151 25.75 50.97 -17.17
C ASN A 151 25.38 50.46 -15.78
N GLN A 152 25.32 51.36 -14.79
CA GLN A 152 24.95 50.99 -13.43
C GLN A 152 23.46 50.64 -13.30
N LEU A 153 22.57 51.33 -14.01
CA LEU A 153 21.14 50.97 -14.08
C LEU A 153 20.91 49.61 -14.75
N VAL A 154 21.62 49.33 -15.86
CA VAL A 154 21.58 48.03 -16.53
C VAL A 154 22.05 46.93 -15.58
N TYR A 155 23.14 47.15 -14.85
CA TYR A 155 23.66 46.19 -13.86
C TYR A 155 22.63 45.86 -12.76
N TYR A 156 21.93 46.85 -12.20
CA TYR A 156 20.88 46.60 -11.21
C TYR A 156 19.66 45.87 -11.80
N SER A 157 19.30 46.17 -13.05
CA SER A 157 18.23 45.45 -13.75
C SER A 157 18.59 43.98 -13.94
N GLU A 158 19.80 43.68 -14.42
CA GLU A 158 20.31 42.31 -14.58
C GLU A 158 20.37 41.56 -13.23
N LEU A 159 20.79 42.26 -12.17
CA LEU A 159 20.82 41.71 -10.81
C LEU A 159 19.43 41.38 -10.29
N SER A 160 18.46 42.28 -10.50
CA SER A 160 17.07 42.07 -10.10
C SER A 160 16.42 40.93 -10.88
N GLU A 161 16.71 40.81 -12.18
CA GLU A 161 16.24 39.72 -13.03
C GLU A 161 16.85 38.37 -12.62
N GLY A 162 18.15 38.33 -12.35
CA GLY A 162 18.83 37.13 -11.85
C GLY A 162 18.28 36.65 -10.49
N LEU A 163 18.03 37.59 -9.56
CA LEU A 163 17.41 37.28 -8.27
C LEU A 163 15.98 36.73 -8.45
N HIS A 164 15.19 37.37 -9.32
CA HIS A 164 13.84 36.91 -9.63
C HIS A 164 13.85 35.50 -10.24
N SER A 165 14.77 35.24 -11.17
CA SER A 165 14.95 33.93 -11.81
C SER A 165 15.27 32.85 -10.77
N ILE A 166 16.23 33.09 -9.86
CA ILE A 166 16.59 32.11 -8.82
C ILE A 166 15.43 31.84 -7.88
N LEU A 167 14.69 32.88 -7.46
CA LEU A 167 13.53 32.72 -6.57
C LEU A 167 12.42 31.90 -7.25
N GLU A 168 12.16 32.16 -8.53
CA GLU A 168 11.17 31.39 -9.29
C GLU A 168 11.63 29.92 -9.47
N GLU A 169 12.91 29.67 -9.76
CA GLU A 169 13.47 28.32 -9.81
C GLU A 169 13.39 27.58 -8.46
N ILE A 170 13.62 28.26 -7.34
CA ILE A 170 13.47 27.70 -5.98
C ILE A 170 12.02 27.29 -5.76
N LYS A 171 11.07 28.16 -6.11
CA LYS A 171 9.65 27.91 -5.95
C LYS A 171 9.21 26.70 -6.78
N GLN A 172 9.64 26.62 -8.05
CA GLN A 172 9.34 25.49 -8.94
C GLN A 172 9.97 24.19 -8.43
N THR A 173 11.23 24.23 -7.98
CA THR A 173 11.95 23.06 -7.44
C THR A 173 11.28 22.53 -6.17
N ASN A 174 10.86 23.42 -5.26
CA ASN A 174 10.11 23.03 -4.06
C ASN A 174 8.75 22.41 -4.40
N GLY A 175 8.04 22.97 -5.38
CA GLY A 175 6.77 22.41 -5.86
C GLY A 175 6.94 21.01 -6.46
N ALA A 176 7.95 20.82 -7.31
CA ALA A 176 8.28 19.51 -7.89
C ALA A 176 8.68 18.50 -6.81
N LEU A 177 9.52 18.90 -5.84
CA LEU A 177 9.94 18.05 -4.73
C LEU A 177 8.76 17.59 -3.86
N ALA A 178 7.80 18.49 -3.57
CA ALA A 178 6.60 18.13 -2.82
C ALA A 178 5.74 17.11 -3.58
N GLN A 179 5.56 17.30 -4.89
CA GLN A 179 4.83 16.36 -5.74
C GLN A 179 5.52 15.00 -5.85
N ASP A 180 6.84 14.97 -6.01
CA ASP A 180 7.60 13.73 -6.11
C ASP A 180 7.57 12.94 -4.79
N LYS A 181 7.67 13.62 -3.65
CA LYS A 181 7.48 13.00 -2.33
C LYS A 181 6.09 12.38 -2.17
N GLN A 182 5.03 13.09 -2.57
CA GLN A 182 3.68 12.54 -2.54
C GLN A 182 3.55 11.30 -3.44
N LYS A 183 4.03 11.37 -4.69
CA LYS A 183 4.03 10.22 -5.62
C LYS A 183 4.80 9.04 -5.07
N PHE A 184 5.93 9.29 -4.41
CA PHE A 184 6.75 8.26 -3.78
C PHE A 184 5.97 7.55 -2.67
N GLU A 185 5.34 8.29 -1.77
CA GLU A 185 4.49 7.73 -0.72
C GLU A 185 3.31 6.91 -1.30
N ASP A 186 2.63 7.45 -2.32
CA ASP A 186 1.51 6.76 -2.98
C ASP A 186 1.97 5.44 -3.61
N LYS A 187 3.12 5.44 -4.29
CA LYS A 187 3.70 4.23 -4.90
C LYS A 187 4.13 3.21 -3.84
N GLN A 188 4.74 3.65 -2.74
CA GLN A 188 5.05 2.75 -1.62
C GLN A 188 3.78 2.13 -1.02
N GLY A 189 2.70 2.91 -0.89
CA GLY A 189 1.39 2.41 -0.47
C GLY A 189 0.83 1.35 -1.42
N GLN A 190 0.92 1.59 -2.73
CA GLN A 190 0.50 0.61 -3.75
C GLN A 190 1.34 -0.67 -3.70
N ALA A 191 2.67 -0.56 -3.53
CA ALA A 191 3.57 -1.71 -3.45
C ALA A 191 3.26 -2.56 -2.22
N ARG A 192 3.02 -1.92 -1.07
CA ARG A 192 2.57 -2.59 0.15
C ARG A 192 1.27 -3.37 -0.07
N ASN A 193 0.29 -2.78 -0.76
CA ASN A 193 -0.98 -3.45 -1.07
C ASN A 193 -0.78 -4.66 -1.99
N LEU A 194 0.07 -4.55 -3.03
CA LEU A 194 0.39 -5.69 -3.90
C LEU A 194 1.13 -6.80 -3.17
N LEU A 195 2.07 -6.47 -2.27
CA LEU A 195 2.76 -7.45 -1.43
C LEU A 195 1.77 -8.18 -0.52
N SER A 196 0.78 -7.47 0.03
CA SER A 196 -0.32 -8.08 0.79
C SER A 196 -1.14 -9.03 -0.07
N ILE A 197 -1.56 -8.60 -1.27
CA ILE A 197 -2.28 -9.44 -2.24
C ILE A 197 -1.47 -10.69 -2.58
N GLN A 198 -0.16 -10.54 -2.84
CA GLN A 198 0.70 -11.67 -3.18
C GLN A 198 0.79 -12.67 -2.02
N SER A 199 0.87 -12.20 -0.77
CA SER A 199 0.84 -13.06 0.42
C SER A 199 -0.46 -13.86 0.50
N ILE A 200 -1.60 -13.19 0.29
CA ILE A 200 -2.92 -13.82 0.29
C ILE A 200 -3.04 -14.86 -0.82
N GLN A 201 -2.59 -14.54 -2.04
CA GLN A 201 -2.60 -15.48 -3.17
C GLN A 201 -1.76 -16.74 -2.88
N LYS A 202 -0.59 -16.58 -2.24
CA LYS A 202 0.27 -17.70 -1.85
C LYS A 202 -0.40 -18.58 -0.79
N GLU A 203 -1.02 -17.98 0.23
CA GLU A 203 -1.79 -18.72 1.23
C GLU A 203 -2.94 -19.51 0.59
N GLN A 204 -3.68 -18.89 -0.34
CA GLN A 204 -4.75 -19.57 -1.06
C GLN A 204 -4.29 -20.72 -1.95
N LEU A 205 -3.11 -20.57 -2.56
CA LEU A 205 -2.53 -21.65 -3.34
C LEU A 205 -2.25 -22.86 -2.43
N VAL A 206 -1.62 -22.62 -1.27
CA VAL A 206 -1.35 -23.66 -0.27
C VAL A 206 -2.64 -24.30 0.24
N ASP A 207 -3.67 -23.50 0.54
CA ASP A 207 -4.98 -24.01 0.98
C ASP A 207 -5.64 -24.87 -0.10
N THR A 208 -5.58 -24.44 -1.36
CA THR A 208 -6.18 -25.17 -2.49
C THR A 208 -5.43 -26.48 -2.77
N GLU A 209 -4.10 -26.50 -2.61
CA GLU A 209 -3.28 -27.71 -2.68
C GLU A 209 -3.60 -28.68 -1.54
N SER A 210 -3.76 -28.15 -0.33
CA SER A 210 -4.14 -28.92 0.87
C SER A 210 -5.54 -29.53 0.71
N GLU A 211 -6.53 -28.75 0.25
CA GLU A 211 -7.89 -29.24 -0.04
C GLU A 211 -7.86 -30.39 -1.04
N GLN A 212 -7.07 -30.27 -2.12
CA GLN A 212 -6.92 -31.34 -3.10
C GLN A 212 -6.32 -32.60 -2.46
N ARG A 213 -5.28 -32.47 -1.64
CA ARG A 213 -4.62 -33.60 -0.98
C ARG A 213 -5.57 -34.32 -0.04
N VAL A 214 -6.23 -33.58 0.86
CA VAL A 214 -7.20 -34.14 1.81
C VAL A 214 -8.34 -34.85 1.08
N LEU A 215 -8.86 -34.26 0.00
CA LEU A 215 -9.92 -34.87 -0.78
C LEU A 215 -9.46 -36.19 -1.43
N LEU A 216 -8.26 -36.24 -1.99
CA LEU A 216 -7.70 -37.46 -2.57
C LEU A 216 -7.46 -38.54 -1.51
N ASP A 217 -6.97 -38.16 -0.32
CA ASP A 217 -6.72 -39.09 0.79
C ASP A 217 -8.03 -39.67 1.34
N GLN A 218 -9.06 -38.85 1.51
CA GLN A 218 -10.37 -39.28 2.02
C GLN A 218 -11.13 -40.14 1.01
N THR A 219 -11.08 -39.77 -0.27
CA THR A 219 -11.83 -40.49 -1.32
C THR A 219 -11.08 -41.71 -1.84
N ARG A 220 -9.74 -41.76 -1.66
CA ARG A 220 -8.85 -42.75 -2.29
C ARG A 220 -9.04 -42.85 -3.81
N GLY A 221 -9.53 -41.77 -4.44
CA GLY A 221 -9.89 -41.74 -5.87
C GLY A 221 -11.24 -42.37 -6.22
N LEU A 222 -12.05 -42.80 -5.24
CA LEU A 222 -13.33 -43.45 -5.45
C LEU A 222 -14.49 -42.44 -5.41
N GLU A 223 -15.32 -42.45 -6.46
CA GLU A 223 -16.51 -41.59 -6.56
C GLU A 223 -17.54 -41.90 -5.47
N SER A 224 -17.71 -43.16 -5.07
CA SER A 224 -18.62 -43.56 -3.98
C SER A 224 -18.24 -42.92 -2.64
N GLU A 225 -16.94 -42.89 -2.33
CA GLU A 225 -16.42 -42.23 -1.13
C GLU A 225 -16.58 -40.71 -1.22
N TYR A 226 -16.43 -40.12 -2.41
CA TYR A 226 -16.73 -38.70 -2.62
C TYR A 226 -18.20 -38.37 -2.38
N GLN A 227 -19.13 -39.17 -2.90
CA GLN A 227 -20.56 -38.96 -2.67
C GLN A 227 -20.92 -39.17 -1.17
N ALA A 228 -20.27 -40.13 -0.50
CA ALA A 228 -20.40 -40.31 0.95
C ALA A 228 -19.85 -39.10 1.72
N VAL A 229 -18.70 -38.56 1.32
CA VAL A 229 -18.14 -37.32 1.86
C VAL A 229 -19.12 -36.18 1.64
N LEU A 230 -19.65 -35.94 0.43
CA LEU A 230 -20.62 -34.87 0.16
C LEU A 230 -21.87 -34.95 1.05
N GLY A 231 -22.45 -36.15 1.22
CA GLY A 231 -23.59 -36.37 2.12
C GLY A 231 -23.27 -36.12 3.60
N ASN A 232 -22.02 -36.35 4.02
CA ASN A 232 -21.51 -36.05 5.35
C ASN A 232 -21.07 -34.58 5.51
N THR A 233 -20.71 -33.90 4.42
CA THR A 233 -20.02 -32.59 4.43
C THR A 233 -20.97 -31.43 4.73
N GLN A 234 -22.27 -31.52 4.46
CA GLN A 234 -23.21 -30.46 4.91
C GLN A 234 -23.29 -30.38 6.45
N LYS A 235 -23.26 -31.52 7.15
CA LYS A 235 -23.20 -31.56 8.63
C LYS A 235 -21.77 -31.37 9.16
N LYS A 236 -20.78 -31.96 8.50
CA LYS A 236 -19.36 -31.86 8.90
C LYS A 236 -18.71 -30.53 8.53
N ALA A 237 -19.17 -29.74 7.56
CA ALA A 237 -18.53 -28.47 7.22
C ALA A 237 -18.74 -27.42 8.33
N ALA A 238 -19.88 -27.47 9.03
CA ALA A 238 -20.12 -26.72 10.25
C ALA A 238 -19.17 -27.18 11.38
N GLU A 239 -19.05 -28.49 11.60
CA GLU A 239 -18.16 -29.05 12.63
C GLU A 239 -16.66 -28.88 12.30
N ILE A 240 -16.26 -29.04 11.04
CA ILE A 240 -14.88 -28.90 10.55
C ILE A 240 -14.48 -27.44 10.55
N ARG A 241 -15.36 -26.46 10.28
CA ARG A 241 -15.00 -25.04 10.46
C ARG A 241 -14.80 -24.66 11.91
N ASN A 242 -15.60 -25.22 12.83
CA ASN A 242 -15.33 -25.11 14.26
C ASN A 242 -13.98 -25.79 14.63
N ARG A 243 -13.69 -26.98 14.06
CA ARG A 243 -12.48 -27.76 14.35
C ARG A 243 -11.19 -27.20 13.72
N LEU A 244 -11.23 -26.67 12.49
CA LEU A 244 -10.11 -25.96 11.83
C LEU A 244 -9.78 -24.68 12.60
N TYR A 245 -10.79 -24.09 13.23
CA TYR A 245 -10.63 -22.98 14.15
C TYR A 245 -9.83 -23.38 15.40
N GLU A 246 -10.17 -24.53 16.00
CA GLU A 246 -9.50 -25.08 17.18
C GLU A 246 -8.08 -25.64 16.89
N LEU A 247 -7.84 -26.18 15.69
CA LEU A 247 -6.59 -26.89 15.33
C LEU A 247 -5.48 -26.01 14.75
N THR A 248 -5.73 -24.74 14.48
CA THR A 248 -4.70 -23.77 14.06
C THR A 248 -4.51 -22.76 15.19
N GLY A 249 -3.75 -23.18 16.21
CA GLY A 249 -3.56 -22.44 17.45
C GLY A 249 -2.90 -21.08 17.25
N ALA A 250 -3.63 -20.01 17.59
CA ALA A 250 -3.11 -18.72 18.06
C ALA A 250 -4.28 -17.79 18.45
N THR A 251 -4.32 -17.40 19.73
CA THR A 251 -4.82 -16.13 20.33
C THR A 251 -6.22 -15.56 20.00
N ALA A 252 -6.99 -16.09 19.04
CA ALA A 252 -8.38 -15.68 18.86
C ALA A 252 -9.25 -16.32 19.96
N GLN A 253 -9.75 -15.51 20.90
CA GLN A 253 -10.62 -15.91 22.02
C GLN A 253 -12.01 -16.42 21.60
N VAL A 254 -12.26 -16.67 20.31
CA VAL A 254 -13.60 -16.83 19.75
C VAL A 254 -13.65 -17.96 18.71
N THR A 255 -14.61 -18.85 18.88
CA THR A 255 -14.96 -19.93 17.95
C THR A 255 -15.63 -19.40 16.69
N PHE A 256 -15.68 -20.19 15.60
CA PHE A 256 -16.38 -19.77 14.39
C PHE A 256 -17.88 -19.46 14.66
N GLY A 257 -18.55 -20.27 15.48
CA GLY A 257 -19.93 -20.02 15.88
C GLY A 257 -20.13 -18.68 16.58
N GLU A 258 -19.27 -18.33 17.53
CA GLU A 258 -19.32 -17.03 18.19
C GLU A 258 -18.99 -15.88 17.22
N ALA A 259 -18.05 -16.07 16.29
CA ALA A 259 -17.77 -15.09 15.24
C ALA A 259 -19.00 -14.83 14.34
N VAL A 260 -19.78 -15.87 14.02
CA VAL A 260 -21.05 -15.73 13.28
C VAL A 260 -22.06 -14.90 14.07
N GLU A 261 -22.20 -15.13 15.38
CA GLU A 261 -23.12 -14.36 16.23
C GLU A 261 -22.69 -12.90 16.37
N ILE A 262 -21.39 -12.64 16.53
CA ILE A 262 -20.83 -11.28 16.53
C ILE A 262 -21.10 -10.60 15.18
N ALA A 263 -20.88 -11.30 14.07
CA ALA A 263 -21.14 -10.76 12.74
C ALA A 263 -22.64 -10.46 12.51
N LYS A 264 -23.55 -11.32 12.99
CA LYS A 264 -25.00 -11.06 12.96
C LYS A 264 -25.38 -9.85 13.81
N TRP A 265 -24.78 -9.71 14.99
CA TRP A 265 -24.99 -8.56 15.85
C TRP A 265 -24.49 -7.26 15.21
N ALA A 266 -23.27 -7.23 14.65
CA ALA A 266 -22.77 -6.05 13.93
C ALA A 266 -23.61 -5.75 12.66
N SER A 267 -24.09 -6.79 11.99
CA SER A 267 -25.02 -6.70 10.86
C SER A 267 -26.35 -6.06 11.26
N SER A 268 -26.91 -6.34 12.44
CA SER A 268 -28.20 -5.76 12.86
C SER A 268 -28.14 -4.24 13.07
N HIS A 269 -26.98 -3.69 13.41
CA HIS A 269 -26.77 -2.25 13.59
C HIS A 269 -26.53 -1.47 12.29
N THR A 270 -26.01 -2.14 11.26
CA THR A 270 -25.49 -1.46 10.05
C THR A 270 -26.20 -1.87 8.76
N GLY A 271 -26.86 -3.03 8.77
CA GLY A 271 -27.41 -3.68 7.58
C GLY A 271 -26.35 -4.24 6.63
N VAL A 272 -25.09 -4.31 7.04
CA VAL A 272 -24.04 -5.00 6.27
C VAL A 272 -24.16 -6.50 6.52
N ARG A 273 -24.15 -7.30 5.45
CA ARG A 273 -24.34 -8.75 5.53
C ARG A 273 -23.29 -9.42 6.43
N ALA A 274 -23.74 -10.22 7.40
CA ALA A 274 -22.86 -10.92 8.35
C ALA A 274 -21.78 -11.77 7.66
N ALA A 275 -22.13 -12.50 6.61
CA ALA A 275 -21.18 -13.30 5.83
C ALA A 275 -20.08 -12.45 5.15
N PHE A 276 -20.39 -11.21 4.76
CA PHE A 276 -19.40 -10.29 4.22
C PHE A 276 -18.47 -9.73 5.29
N LEU A 277 -18.98 -9.47 6.50
CA LEU A 277 -18.15 -9.09 7.65
C LEU A 277 -17.16 -10.20 8.03
N LEU A 278 -17.63 -11.46 8.07
CA LEU A 278 -16.78 -12.62 8.27
C LEU A 278 -15.69 -12.69 7.20
N ALA A 279 -16.04 -12.52 5.92
CA ALA A 279 -15.08 -12.56 4.83
C ALA A 279 -13.98 -11.48 4.95
N ILE A 280 -14.35 -10.25 5.35
CA ILE A 280 -13.37 -9.17 5.57
C ILE A 280 -12.42 -9.57 6.70
N LEU A 281 -12.92 -9.94 7.88
CA LEU A 281 -12.02 -10.25 9.00
C LEU A 281 -11.22 -11.54 8.81
N THR A 282 -11.74 -12.52 8.05
CA THR A 282 -10.95 -13.66 7.58
C THR A 282 -9.79 -13.19 6.72
N GLN A 283 -10.06 -12.28 5.77
CA GLN A 283 -9.04 -11.76 4.88
C GLN A 283 -7.99 -10.90 5.61
N GLU A 284 -8.40 -10.13 6.61
CA GLU A 284 -7.52 -9.21 7.33
C GLU A 284 -6.59 -9.93 8.32
N SER A 285 -7.09 -10.91 9.06
CA SER A 285 -6.31 -11.51 10.16
C SER A 285 -6.65 -12.97 10.45
N ASN A 286 -7.35 -13.63 9.53
CA ASN A 286 -7.96 -14.93 9.77
C ASN A 286 -8.85 -14.90 11.04
N LEU A 287 -9.72 -13.88 11.11
CA LEU A 287 -10.68 -13.66 12.20
C LEU A 287 -10.01 -13.47 13.58
N GLY A 288 -8.92 -12.69 13.61
CA GLY A 288 -8.22 -12.30 14.84
C GLY A 288 -7.10 -13.23 15.27
N LYS A 289 -6.74 -14.24 14.47
CA LYS A 289 -5.58 -15.10 14.75
C LYS A 289 -4.25 -14.37 14.55
N ASN A 290 -4.20 -13.49 13.55
CA ASN A 290 -3.00 -12.77 13.14
C ASN A 290 -3.14 -11.26 13.38
N VAL A 291 -3.14 -10.82 14.64
CA VAL A 291 -3.33 -9.39 15.01
C VAL A 291 -2.06 -8.52 14.94
N GLY A 292 -0.91 -9.10 14.58
CA GLY A 292 0.35 -8.39 14.46
C GLY A 292 1.55 -9.16 15.04
N THR A 293 2.74 -8.91 14.49
CA THR A 293 4.00 -9.57 14.90
C THR A 293 5.13 -8.58 15.17
N CYS A 294 4.77 -7.30 15.31
CA CYS A 294 5.62 -6.20 15.70
C CYS A 294 5.11 -5.57 17.00
N ASN A 295 6.01 -4.87 17.70
CA ASN A 295 5.76 -4.21 18.99
C ASN A 295 5.29 -5.14 20.12
N ARG A 296 5.73 -6.41 20.11
CA ARG A 296 5.45 -7.36 21.20
C ARG A 296 6.56 -7.28 22.24
N ALA A 297 6.26 -7.70 23.47
CA ALA A 297 7.27 -7.84 24.51
C ALA A 297 8.47 -8.68 24.02
N GLY A 298 9.68 -8.11 24.11
CA GLY A 298 10.93 -8.74 23.67
C GLY A 298 11.22 -8.67 22.17
N ASP A 299 10.36 -8.04 21.36
CA ASP A 299 10.72 -7.72 19.97
C ASP A 299 11.88 -6.69 19.94
N PRO A 300 12.76 -6.75 18.93
CA PRO A 300 13.90 -5.83 18.83
C PRO A 300 13.46 -4.40 18.46
N PRO A 301 14.29 -3.37 18.68
CA PRO A 301 13.93 -1.96 18.47
C PRO A 301 13.39 -1.65 17.06
N GLU A 302 13.86 -2.35 16.02
CA GLU A 302 13.41 -2.15 14.63
C GLU A 302 11.95 -2.57 14.40
N LYS A 303 11.35 -3.29 15.35
CA LYS A 303 9.93 -3.67 15.36
C LYS A 303 9.07 -2.81 16.29
N SER A 304 9.67 -1.86 17.00
CA SER A 304 8.92 -0.92 17.85
C SER A 304 7.89 -0.15 17.03
N TRP A 305 6.76 0.18 17.64
CA TRP A 305 5.72 1.04 17.08
C TRP A 305 6.28 2.35 16.50
N ARG A 306 7.37 2.88 17.09
CA ARG A 306 8.09 4.09 16.64
C ARG A 306 8.76 3.95 15.28
N MET A 307 9.15 2.73 14.91
CA MET A 307 9.82 2.42 13.66
C MET A 307 8.84 1.95 12.59
N VAL A 308 7.79 1.23 12.98
CA VAL A 308 6.87 0.58 12.02
C VAL A 308 5.69 1.45 11.61
N MET A 309 5.29 2.43 12.42
CA MET A 309 4.17 3.32 12.14
C MET A 309 4.61 4.61 11.45
N LYS A 310 3.76 5.14 10.56
CA LYS A 310 3.99 6.45 9.94
C LYS A 310 4.02 7.53 11.03
N PRO A 311 5.16 8.24 11.25
CA PRO A 311 5.31 9.16 12.38
C PRO A 311 4.24 10.26 12.41
N ASP A 312 4.07 10.98 11.32
CA ASP A 312 3.20 12.17 11.27
C ASP A 312 1.69 11.83 11.20
N ARG A 313 1.34 10.54 11.07
CA ARG A 313 -0.05 10.10 10.89
C ARG A 313 -0.56 9.21 12.01
N ASP A 314 0.23 8.22 12.43
CA ASP A 314 -0.29 7.09 13.21
C ASP A 314 0.28 6.98 14.63
N GLN A 315 1.45 7.54 14.89
CA GLN A 315 2.12 7.45 16.19
C GLN A 315 1.33 8.14 17.31
N GLN A 316 0.91 9.39 17.09
CA GLN A 316 0.10 10.11 18.08
C GLN A 316 -1.28 9.45 18.30
N PRO A 317 -2.04 9.08 17.24
CA PRO A 317 -3.28 8.30 17.44
C PRO A 317 -3.07 7.00 18.21
N PHE A 318 -2.00 6.24 17.92
CA PHE A 318 -1.72 5.00 18.63
C PHE A 318 -1.47 5.24 20.12
N GLN A 319 -0.70 6.28 20.46
CA GLN A 319 -0.46 6.67 21.84
C GLN A 319 -1.74 7.05 22.58
N GLN A 320 -2.65 7.78 21.91
CA GLN A 320 -3.94 8.11 22.49
C GLN A 320 -4.77 6.86 22.76
N ILE A 321 -4.84 5.95 21.79
CA ILE A 321 -5.64 4.72 21.88
C ILE A 321 -5.15 3.82 23.01
N THR A 322 -3.84 3.60 23.11
CA THR A 322 -3.27 2.76 24.19
C THR A 322 -3.47 3.40 25.56
N THR A 323 -3.35 4.73 25.66
CA THR A 323 -3.65 5.46 26.90
C THR A 323 -5.12 5.33 27.30
N ASP A 324 -6.06 5.54 26.36
CA ASP A 324 -7.51 5.45 26.60
C ASP A 324 -7.92 4.05 27.10
N LEU A 325 -7.21 3.00 26.66
CA LEU A 325 -7.47 1.60 27.00
C LEU A 325 -6.64 1.10 28.20
N GLY A 326 -5.71 1.91 28.73
CA GLY A 326 -4.79 1.49 29.78
C GLY A 326 -3.80 0.40 29.36
N LEU A 327 -3.48 0.33 28.06
CA LEU A 327 -2.53 -0.64 27.49
C LEU A 327 -1.10 -0.09 27.52
N ASP A 328 -0.12 -0.98 27.67
CA ASP A 328 1.29 -0.62 27.52
C ASP A 328 1.64 -0.44 26.04
N ILE A 329 1.92 0.80 25.66
CA ILE A 329 2.26 1.20 24.29
C ILE A 329 3.51 0.48 23.74
N GLU A 330 4.44 0.08 24.60
CA GLU A 330 5.70 -0.56 24.17
C GLU A 330 5.53 -2.05 23.88
N THR A 331 4.43 -2.66 24.32
CA THR A 331 4.21 -4.11 24.20
C THR A 331 2.87 -4.47 23.54
N THR A 332 2.10 -3.48 23.11
CA THR A 332 0.82 -3.69 22.40
C THR A 332 1.06 -4.08 20.94
N PRO A 333 0.63 -5.29 20.49
CA PRO A 333 0.96 -5.81 19.17
C PRO A 333 0.30 -5.05 18.01
N VAL A 334 1.08 -4.87 16.93
CA VAL A 334 0.63 -4.26 15.67
C VAL A 334 1.24 -4.97 14.45
N SER A 335 0.69 -4.71 13.26
CA SER A 335 1.24 -5.25 12.02
C SER A 335 2.63 -4.69 11.71
N CYS A 336 3.49 -5.55 11.14
CA CYS A 336 4.80 -5.13 10.64
C CYS A 336 4.67 -4.48 9.26
N PRO A 337 5.60 -3.59 8.86
CA PRO A 337 5.64 -3.10 7.50
C PRO A 337 6.05 -4.23 6.56
N MET A 338 5.56 -4.18 5.32
CA MET A 338 5.98 -5.11 4.28
C MET A 338 7.46 -4.87 3.93
N ARG A 339 8.17 -5.93 3.54
CA ARG A 339 9.56 -5.85 3.08
C ARG A 339 9.71 -6.46 1.69
N GLN A 340 10.51 -5.81 0.86
CA GLN A 340 10.91 -6.29 -0.46
C GLN A 340 12.43 -6.13 -0.58
N ASN A 341 13.14 -7.21 -0.92
CA ASN A 341 14.61 -7.22 -1.05
C ASN A 341 15.33 -6.64 0.19
N GLY A 342 14.82 -6.95 1.39
CA GLY A 342 15.34 -6.46 2.67
C GLY A 342 14.95 -5.01 3.03
N LYS A 343 14.40 -4.24 2.09
CA LYS A 343 13.98 -2.85 2.30
C LYS A 343 12.52 -2.77 2.76
N GLN A 344 12.24 -1.82 3.63
CA GLN A 344 10.88 -1.53 4.09
C GLN A 344 10.06 -0.90 2.95
N VAL A 345 8.85 -1.42 2.74
CA VAL A 345 7.89 -0.90 1.76
C VAL A 345 6.64 -0.42 2.50
N GLY A 346 6.48 0.89 2.55
CA GLY A 346 5.39 1.54 3.28
C GLY A 346 5.51 1.36 4.79
N TRP A 347 4.35 1.35 5.46
CA TRP A 347 4.24 1.34 6.92
C TRP A 347 3.39 0.16 7.41
N GLY A 348 3.66 -0.29 8.63
CA GLY A 348 2.85 -1.23 9.40
C GLY A 348 1.90 -0.49 10.32
N GLY A 349 1.69 -1.03 11.52
CA GLY A 349 0.93 -0.37 12.59
C GLY A 349 -0.56 -0.68 12.62
N ALA A 350 -1.06 -1.58 11.77
CA ALA A 350 -2.47 -1.99 11.81
C ALA A 350 -2.76 -2.75 13.11
N MET A 351 -3.91 -2.45 13.72
CA MET A 351 -4.29 -2.92 15.05
C MET A 351 -5.43 -3.94 14.96
N GLY A 352 -5.32 -5.00 15.76
CA GLY A 352 -6.41 -5.92 16.08
C GLY A 352 -6.99 -6.72 14.90
N PRO A 353 -8.10 -7.44 15.12
CA PRO A 353 -8.66 -8.39 14.14
C PRO A 353 -9.04 -7.76 12.80
N ALA A 354 -9.49 -6.52 12.82
CA ALA A 354 -9.89 -5.81 11.61
C ALA A 354 -8.72 -5.05 10.93
N GLN A 355 -7.51 -5.09 11.50
CA GLN A 355 -6.32 -4.42 10.95
C GLN A 355 -6.54 -2.92 10.68
N PHE A 356 -7.17 -2.21 11.62
CA PHE A 356 -7.35 -0.76 11.50
C PHE A 356 -6.04 -0.02 11.73
N ILE A 357 -5.72 0.92 10.84
CA ILE A 357 -4.64 1.89 11.08
C ILE A 357 -5.08 2.86 12.19
N PRO A 358 -4.18 3.28 13.11
CA PRO A 358 -4.53 4.14 14.26
C PRO A 358 -5.32 5.39 13.88
N SER A 359 -4.84 6.15 12.89
CA SER A 359 -5.53 7.34 12.38
C SER A 359 -6.93 7.04 11.82
N THR A 360 -7.12 5.87 11.20
CA THR A 360 -8.44 5.45 10.71
C THR A 360 -9.34 5.09 11.88
N TRP A 361 -8.86 4.34 12.87
CA TRP A 361 -9.62 3.95 14.06
C TRP A 361 -10.21 5.15 14.80
N MET A 362 -9.44 6.24 14.92
CA MET A 362 -9.92 7.48 15.54
C MET A 362 -11.21 8.03 14.91
N GLY A 363 -11.43 7.82 13.61
CA GLY A 363 -12.67 8.23 12.92
C GLY A 363 -13.89 7.33 13.17
N TYR A 364 -13.70 6.19 13.84
CA TYR A 364 -14.75 5.20 14.14
C TYR A 364 -14.93 4.94 15.64
N LYS A 365 -13.94 5.23 16.49
CA LYS A 365 -13.96 4.87 17.93
C LYS A 365 -15.23 5.37 18.65
N ASP A 366 -15.65 6.61 18.40
CA ASP A 366 -16.83 7.17 19.06
C ASP A 366 -18.14 6.54 18.57
N LYS A 367 -18.20 6.15 17.29
CA LYS A 367 -19.36 5.45 16.71
C LYS A 367 -19.50 4.04 17.27
N VAL A 368 -18.38 3.37 17.52
CA VAL A 368 -18.35 2.06 18.19
C VAL A 368 -18.79 2.21 19.63
N ALA A 369 -18.19 3.15 20.38
CA ALA A 369 -18.50 3.40 21.78
C ALA A 369 -19.98 3.78 22.00
N ALA A 370 -20.58 4.53 21.08
CA ALA A 370 -22.00 4.89 21.13
C ALA A 370 -22.95 3.68 21.07
N ILE A 371 -22.54 2.59 20.41
CA ILE A 371 -23.34 1.36 20.28
C ILE A 371 -23.02 0.37 21.41
N THR A 372 -21.75 0.28 21.80
CA THR A 372 -21.29 -0.71 22.79
C THR A 372 -21.42 -0.24 24.23
N GLY A 373 -21.53 1.08 24.45
CA GLY A 373 -21.61 1.69 25.78
C GLY A 373 -20.29 1.63 26.56
N LYS A 374 -19.17 1.30 25.91
CA LYS A 374 -17.83 1.22 26.51
C LYS A 374 -16.80 1.93 25.65
N THR A 375 -15.61 2.18 26.21
CA THR A 375 -14.44 2.62 25.44
C THR A 375 -14.17 1.61 24.33
N ALA A 376 -14.11 2.10 23.09
CA ALA A 376 -13.91 1.25 21.92
C ALA A 376 -12.47 0.74 21.84
N ASP A 377 -12.33 -0.58 21.69
CA ASP A 377 -11.05 -1.28 21.66
C ASP A 377 -10.82 -1.96 20.29
N PRO A 378 -9.78 -1.60 19.51
CA PRO A 378 -9.53 -2.23 18.22
C PRO A 378 -9.06 -3.68 18.32
N TRP A 379 -8.55 -4.13 19.48
CA TRP A 379 -8.16 -5.53 19.71
C TRP A 379 -9.31 -6.39 20.22
N ASP A 380 -10.38 -5.79 20.75
CA ASP A 380 -11.62 -6.48 21.04
C ASP A 380 -12.32 -6.88 19.73
N ILE A 381 -12.60 -8.17 19.58
CA ILE A 381 -13.15 -8.72 18.34
C ILE A 381 -14.55 -8.17 18.03
N LYS A 382 -15.39 -7.93 19.05
CA LYS A 382 -16.75 -7.42 18.85
C LYS A 382 -16.73 -5.97 18.36
N ASP A 383 -15.89 -5.13 18.96
CA ASP A 383 -15.66 -3.75 18.55
C ASP A 383 -15.02 -3.70 17.15
N ALA A 384 -14.09 -4.60 16.83
CA ALA A 384 -13.47 -4.71 15.51
C ALA A 384 -14.50 -5.08 14.41
N PHE A 385 -15.39 -6.04 14.66
CA PHE A 385 -16.49 -6.37 13.76
C PHE A 385 -17.44 -5.18 13.54
N LEU A 386 -17.79 -4.47 14.61
CA LEU A 386 -18.68 -3.31 14.53
C LEU A 386 -18.04 -2.15 13.77
N ALA A 387 -16.78 -1.82 14.07
CA ALA A 387 -16.03 -0.78 13.37
C ALA A 387 -15.93 -1.08 11.86
N SER A 388 -15.60 -2.33 11.52
CA SER A 388 -15.60 -2.81 10.13
C SER A 388 -16.97 -2.66 9.49
N ALA A 389 -18.04 -3.05 10.16
CA ALA A 389 -19.40 -2.93 9.64
C ALA A 389 -19.79 -1.47 9.35
N ILE A 390 -19.46 -0.54 10.25
CA ILE A 390 -19.72 0.89 10.07
C ILE A 390 -18.91 1.43 8.88
N LYS A 391 -17.61 1.11 8.80
CA LYS A 391 -16.74 1.53 7.69
C LYS A 391 -17.21 0.97 6.35
N LEU A 392 -17.56 -0.31 6.29
CA LEU A 392 -18.02 -0.99 5.08
C LEU A 392 -19.38 -0.48 4.61
N LYS A 393 -20.30 -0.17 5.55
CA LYS A 393 -21.58 0.47 5.23
C LYS A 393 -21.36 1.81 4.53
N ALA A 394 -20.49 2.66 5.08
CA ALA A 394 -20.10 3.93 4.46
C ALA A 394 -19.41 3.73 3.09
N GLY A 395 -18.70 2.61 2.93
CA GLY A 395 -18.09 2.19 1.65
C GLY A 395 -19.06 1.65 0.61
N GLY A 396 -20.35 1.49 0.93
CA GLY A 396 -21.40 1.03 0.01
C GLY A 396 -21.91 -0.39 0.27
N ALA A 397 -21.41 -1.12 1.28
CA ALA A 397 -21.82 -2.50 1.59
C ALA A 397 -23.21 -2.63 2.21
N GLY A 398 -24.08 -1.63 2.06
CA GLY A 398 -25.49 -1.75 2.41
C GLY A 398 -26.29 -2.62 1.43
N THR A 399 -25.67 -3.03 0.32
CA THR A 399 -26.22 -3.95 -0.69
C THR A 399 -25.14 -4.93 -1.13
N VAL A 400 -25.53 -6.11 -1.62
CA VAL A 400 -24.59 -7.13 -2.11
C VAL A 400 -23.78 -6.61 -3.30
N GLN A 401 -24.39 -5.80 -4.17
CA GLN A 401 -23.71 -5.19 -5.32
C GLN A 401 -22.61 -4.21 -4.89
N GLY A 402 -22.75 -3.58 -3.73
CA GLY A 402 -21.78 -2.63 -3.19
C GLY A 402 -20.61 -3.28 -2.44
N GLU A 403 -20.70 -4.56 -2.08
CA GLU A 403 -19.70 -5.27 -1.26
C GLU A 403 -18.31 -5.26 -1.90
N TRP A 404 -18.21 -5.51 -3.21
CA TRP A 404 -16.93 -5.51 -3.90
C TRP A 404 -16.22 -4.15 -3.79
N ALA A 405 -16.94 -3.07 -4.06
CA ALA A 405 -16.39 -1.72 -4.00
C ALA A 405 -16.05 -1.31 -2.57
N ALA A 406 -16.87 -1.73 -1.59
CA ALA A 406 -16.61 -1.49 -0.18
C ALA A 406 -15.35 -2.25 0.32
N ALA A 407 -15.16 -3.51 -0.08
CA ALA A 407 -13.97 -4.29 0.23
C ALA A 407 -12.71 -3.63 -0.33
N MET A 408 -12.76 -3.20 -1.59
CA MET A 408 -11.64 -2.51 -2.24
C MET A 408 -11.26 -1.20 -1.52
N ARG A 409 -12.26 -0.40 -1.13
CA ARG A 409 -12.07 0.84 -0.35
C ARG A 409 -11.56 0.54 1.06
N TYR A 410 -12.03 -0.54 1.68
CA TYR A 410 -11.57 -0.98 2.99
C TYR A 410 -10.08 -1.23 3.00
N PHE A 411 -9.60 -1.97 2.00
CA PHE A 411 -8.21 -2.41 1.85
C PHE A 411 -7.26 -1.31 1.34
N SER A 412 -7.67 -0.60 0.28
CA SER A 412 -6.77 0.28 -0.48
C SER A 412 -7.17 1.75 -0.50
N GLY A 413 -8.30 2.12 0.14
CA GLY A 413 -8.85 3.48 0.10
C GLY A 413 -9.57 3.84 -1.20
N GLY A 414 -9.58 2.97 -2.21
CA GLY A 414 -10.24 3.21 -3.50
C GLY A 414 -10.65 1.92 -4.20
N THR A 415 -10.99 2.01 -5.49
CA THR A 415 -11.41 0.86 -6.31
C THR A 415 -10.45 0.64 -7.48
N ASN A 416 -9.15 0.88 -7.25
CA ASN A 416 -8.13 0.71 -8.29
C ASN A 416 -8.14 -0.74 -8.80
N PRO A 417 -8.41 -0.99 -10.10
CA PRO A 417 -8.49 -2.34 -10.66
C PRO A 417 -7.22 -3.18 -10.45
N ARG A 418 -6.05 -2.55 -10.25
CA ARG A 418 -4.80 -3.25 -9.92
C ARG A 418 -4.92 -4.13 -8.66
N PHE A 419 -5.82 -3.79 -7.74
CA PHE A 419 -6.05 -4.54 -6.50
C PHE A 419 -7.29 -5.44 -6.54
N ARG A 420 -7.93 -5.60 -7.70
CA ARG A 420 -9.21 -6.30 -7.90
C ARG A 420 -9.27 -7.66 -7.20
N PHE A 421 -8.16 -8.40 -7.23
CA PHE A 421 -8.05 -9.72 -6.61
C PHE A 421 -8.58 -9.73 -5.17
N TYR A 422 -8.26 -8.70 -4.37
CA TYR A 422 -8.73 -8.60 -3.00
C TYR A 422 -10.27 -8.57 -2.94
N GLY A 423 -10.90 -7.68 -3.71
CA GLY A 423 -12.37 -7.57 -3.76
C GLY A 423 -13.04 -8.83 -4.28
N ASP A 424 -12.51 -9.41 -5.36
CA ASP A 424 -13.02 -10.67 -5.93
C ASP A 424 -12.94 -11.81 -4.90
N ASN A 425 -11.84 -11.90 -4.16
CA ASN A 425 -11.66 -12.93 -3.16
C ASN A 425 -12.57 -12.75 -1.93
N VAL A 426 -12.70 -11.53 -1.41
CA VAL A 426 -13.58 -11.26 -0.28
C VAL A 426 -15.02 -11.61 -0.64
N VAL A 427 -15.50 -11.21 -1.83
CA VAL A 427 -16.87 -11.54 -2.27
C VAL A 427 -17.04 -13.06 -2.44
N ALA A 428 -16.07 -13.75 -3.03
CA ALA A 428 -16.11 -15.21 -3.16
C ALA A 428 -16.17 -15.90 -1.78
N THR A 429 -15.39 -15.41 -0.81
CA THR A 429 -15.37 -15.90 0.58
C THR A 429 -16.69 -15.59 1.30
N ALA A 430 -17.25 -14.40 1.10
CA ALA A 430 -18.54 -14.02 1.65
C ALA A 430 -19.69 -14.87 1.11
N ASN A 431 -19.62 -15.31 -0.14
CA ASN A 431 -20.60 -16.23 -0.71
C ASN A 431 -20.48 -17.64 -0.12
N ARG A 432 -19.26 -18.11 0.16
CA ARG A 432 -19.05 -19.38 0.89
C ARG A 432 -19.63 -19.29 2.30
N TYR A 433 -19.29 -18.25 3.06
CA TYR A 433 -19.86 -18.07 4.41
C TYR A 433 -21.38 -17.92 4.40
N GLN A 434 -21.98 -17.35 3.35
CA GLN A 434 -23.43 -17.28 3.25
C GLN A 434 -24.05 -18.67 3.13
N GLN A 435 -23.51 -19.53 2.25
CA GLN A 435 -23.95 -20.91 2.11
C GLN A 435 -23.82 -21.67 3.44
N ASP A 436 -22.76 -21.39 4.19
CA ASP A 436 -22.49 -22.01 5.48
C ASP A 436 -23.51 -21.59 6.53
N ILE A 437 -23.80 -20.28 6.61
CA ILE A 437 -24.81 -19.74 7.52
C ILE A 437 -26.21 -20.26 7.17
N ASP A 438 -26.53 -20.37 5.88
CA ASP A 438 -27.84 -20.86 5.44
C ASP A 438 -28.00 -22.37 5.68
N ALA A 439 -26.91 -23.15 5.69
CA ALA A 439 -26.91 -24.56 6.05
C ALA A 439 -26.99 -24.84 7.57
N LEU A 440 -26.78 -23.81 8.40
CA LEU A 440 -26.95 -23.88 9.86
C LEU A 440 -28.40 -23.62 10.31
N LYS A 441 -29.27 -23.17 9.39
CA LYS A 441 -30.72 -23.03 9.61
C LYS A 441 -31.40 -24.37 9.31
#